data_AF-A0A537XEB3-F1
#
_entry.id   AF-A0A537XEB3-F1
#
_cell.length_a   1.000
_cell.length_b   1.000
_cell.length_c   1.000
_cell.angle_alpha   90.00
_cell.angle_beta   90.00
_cell.angle_gamma   90.00
#
_symmetry.space_group_name_H-M   'P 1'
#
loop_
_entity.id
_entity.type
_entity.pdbx_description
1 polymer ?
#
loop_
_entity_poly.entity_id
_entity_poly.type
_entity_poly.pdbx_seq_one_letter_code
_entity_poly.pdbx_strand_id
1 'polypeptide(L)'
;ETWLVLGGGGMMAAFPLAYAVLMPALYTPMIAMLIGLIFRGVAFEFRWRTTQSKRNRWDIAFAGGSWLATLAQGIALGAVLQGIHVEGRHYAGGWWDWLTPFSLLTGLALVVGYALLGATWLVLKTEGELRDKAYGLSWSLLFAMLGSIGAVSIATPFLHIQYAQRWFAWPNVILTAPVPIAVAAVTILLLRSLAKRQDSQPFFLSLALFVLSYAGLGISMYPYIVPQSITIWQAASPENSQIFMLFGVAVLVPLILGYTAWAYWVFRGKVRPESGYH
;
A
#
# COMPACT_ATOMS: atom_id res chain seq x y z
N GLU A 1 -6.86 4.17 9.27
CA GLU A 1 -8.07 4.63 8.55
C GLU A 1 -7.96 6.10 8.17
N THR A 2 -7.60 6.97 9.11
CA THR A 2 -7.42 8.42 8.86
C THR A 2 -6.51 8.75 7.67
N TRP A 3 -5.39 8.05 7.49
CA TRP A 3 -4.50 8.25 6.35
C TRP A 3 -5.15 7.97 4.99
N LEU A 4 -6.07 7.00 4.91
CA LEU A 4 -6.81 6.70 3.67
C LEU A 4 -7.80 7.82 3.35
N VAL A 5 -8.51 8.32 4.37
CA VAL A 5 -9.45 9.44 4.23
C VAL A 5 -8.71 10.71 3.83
N LEU A 6 -7.55 10.97 4.45
CA LEU A 6 -6.68 12.10 4.10
C LEU A 6 -6.13 11.97 2.68
N GLY A 7 -5.78 10.75 2.23
CA GLY A 7 -5.37 10.50 0.84
C GLY A 7 -6.48 10.81 -0.17
N GLY A 8 -7.69 10.31 0.07
CA GLY A 8 -8.84 10.57 -0.81
C GLY A 8 -9.27 12.04 -0.84
N GLY A 9 -9.40 12.67 0.35
CA GLY A 9 -9.73 14.09 0.47
C GLY A 9 -8.62 15.01 -0.06
N GLY A 10 -7.36 14.65 0.17
CA GLY A 10 -6.20 15.35 -0.35
C GLY A 10 -6.15 15.31 -1.88
N MET A 11 -6.47 14.16 -2.49
CA MET A 11 -6.59 14.05 -3.95
C MET A 11 -7.72 14.92 -4.51
N MET A 12 -8.89 14.93 -3.86
CA MET A 12 -10.01 15.80 -4.26
C MET A 12 -9.62 17.28 -4.22
N ALA A 13 -8.91 17.68 -3.17
CA ALA A 13 -8.55 19.06 -2.97
C ALA A 13 -7.40 19.50 -3.90
N ALA A 14 -6.33 18.71 -3.99
CA ALA A 14 -5.14 19.01 -4.80
C ALA A 14 -5.37 18.79 -6.30
N PHE A 15 -6.06 17.71 -6.68
CA PHE A 15 -6.25 17.25 -8.05
C PHE A 15 -7.73 16.92 -8.35
N PRO A 16 -8.63 17.91 -8.37
CA PRO A 16 -10.07 17.68 -8.49
C PRO A 16 -10.47 16.94 -9.78
N LEU A 17 -9.79 17.22 -10.90
CA LEU A 17 -10.06 16.53 -12.16
C LEU A 17 -9.67 15.05 -12.10
N ALA A 18 -8.52 14.74 -11.48
CA ALA A 18 -8.12 13.34 -11.29
C ALA A 18 -9.11 12.62 -10.37
N TYR A 19 -9.55 13.27 -9.28
CA TYR A 19 -10.57 12.71 -8.39
C TYR A 19 -11.87 12.40 -9.13
N ALA A 20 -12.35 13.33 -9.97
CA ALA A 20 -13.60 13.17 -10.73
C ALA A 20 -13.55 12.01 -11.75
N VAL A 21 -12.37 11.69 -12.28
CA VAL A 21 -12.19 10.59 -13.25
C VAL A 21 -11.90 9.26 -12.56
N LEU A 22 -11.04 9.26 -11.53
CA LEU A 22 -10.62 8.04 -10.84
C LEU A 22 -11.69 7.48 -9.92
N MET A 23 -12.46 8.33 -9.22
CA MET A 23 -13.45 7.84 -8.26
C MET A 23 -14.56 7.00 -8.89
N PRO A 24 -15.16 7.37 -10.03
CA PRO A 24 -16.12 6.51 -10.73
C PRO A 24 -15.50 5.20 -11.21
N ALA A 25 -14.28 5.25 -11.77
CA ALA A 25 -13.57 4.06 -12.24
C ALA A 25 -13.23 3.08 -11.09
N LEU A 26 -13.00 3.60 -9.90
CA LEU A 26 -12.59 2.85 -8.71
C LEU A 26 -13.73 2.65 -7.71
N TYR A 27 -14.99 2.92 -8.10
CA TYR A 27 -16.13 2.91 -7.18
C TYR A 27 -16.30 1.54 -6.51
N THR A 28 -16.26 0.47 -7.29
CA THR A 28 -16.39 -0.92 -6.80
C THR A 28 -15.28 -1.31 -5.83
N PRO A 29 -13.98 -1.18 -6.15
CA PRO A 29 -12.92 -1.49 -5.18
C PRO A 29 -12.97 -0.54 -3.97
N MET A 30 -13.34 0.74 -4.12
CA MET A 30 -13.48 1.65 -2.98
C MET A 30 -14.57 1.21 -2.00
N ILE A 31 -15.74 0.79 -2.50
CA ILE A 31 -16.82 0.24 -1.67
C ILE A 31 -16.39 -1.05 -0.99
N ALA A 32 -15.77 -1.98 -1.72
CA ALA A 32 -15.26 -3.22 -1.16
C ALA A 32 -14.25 -2.95 -0.03
N MET A 33 -13.38 -1.95 -0.21
CA MET A 33 -12.45 -1.50 0.81
C MET A 33 -13.17 -0.95 2.04
N LEU A 34 -14.15 -0.06 1.87
CA LEU A 34 -14.93 0.50 2.98
C LEU A 34 -15.67 -0.60 3.76
N ILE A 35 -16.26 -1.57 3.08
CA ILE A 35 -16.90 -2.73 3.71
C ILE A 35 -15.86 -3.51 4.55
N GLY A 36 -14.68 -3.77 4.01
CA GLY A 36 -13.59 -4.43 4.74
C GLY A 36 -13.16 -3.67 6.00
N LEU A 37 -13.08 -2.34 5.92
CA LEU A 37 -12.77 -1.46 7.06
C LEU A 37 -13.88 -1.50 8.13
N ILE A 38 -15.16 -1.48 7.72
CA ILE A 38 -16.30 -1.62 8.64
C ILE A 38 -16.22 -2.95 9.39
N PHE A 39 -16.02 -4.07 8.68
CA PHE A 39 -15.88 -5.38 9.31
C PHE A 39 -14.72 -5.40 10.31
N ARG A 40 -13.60 -4.74 10.00
CA ARG A 40 -12.46 -4.66 10.91
C ARG A 40 -12.79 -3.92 12.21
N GLY A 41 -13.45 -2.77 12.13
CA GLY A 41 -13.85 -1.97 13.30
C GLY A 41 -14.90 -2.69 14.16
N VAL A 42 -15.93 -3.24 13.51
CA VAL A 42 -16.99 -4.00 14.19
C VAL A 42 -16.43 -5.26 14.85
N ALA A 43 -15.62 -6.05 14.14
CA ALA A 43 -15.04 -7.27 14.69
C ALA A 43 -14.19 -6.99 15.94
N PHE A 44 -13.44 -5.88 15.96
CA PHE A 44 -12.63 -5.50 17.12
C PHE A 44 -13.49 -5.21 18.37
N GLU A 45 -14.53 -4.40 18.23
CA GLU A 45 -15.43 -4.03 19.35
C GLU A 45 -16.24 -5.25 19.85
N PHE A 46 -16.76 -6.08 18.94
CA PHE A 46 -17.60 -7.22 19.30
C PHE A 46 -16.82 -8.43 19.84
N ARG A 47 -15.54 -8.56 19.48
CA ARG A 47 -14.66 -9.65 19.98
C ARG A 47 -14.52 -9.62 21.50
N TRP A 48 -14.45 -8.43 22.10
CA TRP A 48 -14.40 -8.25 23.56
C TRP A 48 -15.70 -8.69 24.25
N ARG A 49 -16.85 -8.40 23.64
CA ARG A 49 -18.19 -8.64 24.24
C ARG A 49 -18.69 -10.08 24.11
N THR A 50 -17.92 -10.96 23.47
CA THR A 50 -18.40 -12.27 23.02
C THR A 50 -17.76 -13.45 23.79
N THR A 51 -18.58 -14.44 24.14
CA THR A 51 -18.19 -15.72 24.76
C THR A 51 -17.22 -16.52 23.87
N GLN A 52 -16.30 -17.29 24.46
CA GLN A 52 -15.20 -17.97 23.74
C GLN A 52 -15.61 -18.72 22.45
N SER A 53 -16.78 -19.37 22.43
CA SER A 53 -17.30 -20.11 21.26
C SER A 53 -17.48 -19.28 19.98
N LYS A 54 -17.82 -17.99 20.11
CA LYS A 54 -18.09 -17.11 18.94
C LYS A 54 -16.91 -16.19 18.61
N ARG A 55 -15.82 -16.20 19.39
CA ARG A 55 -14.61 -15.39 19.12
C ARG A 55 -13.97 -15.72 17.77
N ASN A 56 -13.94 -17.00 17.41
CA ASN A 56 -13.39 -17.46 16.13
C ASN A 56 -14.11 -16.84 14.91
N ARG A 57 -15.43 -16.62 14.98
CA ARG A 57 -16.18 -15.98 13.88
C ARG A 57 -15.80 -14.51 13.70
N TRP A 58 -15.54 -13.81 14.79
CA TRP A 58 -15.10 -12.41 14.77
C TRP A 58 -13.63 -12.28 14.34
N ASP A 59 -12.76 -13.22 14.73
CA ASP A 59 -11.38 -13.27 14.26
C ASP A 59 -11.32 -13.52 12.73
N ILE A 60 -12.16 -14.41 12.21
CA ILE A 60 -12.31 -14.63 10.76
C ILE A 60 -12.86 -13.38 10.06
N ALA A 61 -13.85 -12.69 10.64
CA ALA A 61 -14.39 -11.45 10.08
C ALA A 61 -13.33 -10.33 10.05
N PHE A 62 -12.50 -10.22 11.08
CA PHE A 62 -11.39 -9.27 11.15
C PHE A 62 -10.33 -9.58 10.08
N ALA A 63 -9.95 -10.86 9.94
CA ALA A 63 -9.00 -11.30 8.93
C ALA A 63 -9.55 -11.09 7.51
N GLY A 64 -10.78 -11.52 7.25
CA GLY A 64 -11.46 -11.36 5.96
C GLY A 64 -11.64 -9.89 5.58
N GLY A 65 -12.04 -9.03 6.51
CA GLY A 65 -12.14 -7.59 6.27
C GLY A 65 -10.79 -6.93 5.95
N SER A 66 -9.73 -7.35 6.65
CA SER A 66 -8.36 -6.87 6.39
C SER A 66 -7.82 -7.33 5.03
N TRP A 67 -8.09 -8.58 4.66
CA TRP A 67 -7.78 -9.12 3.33
C TRP A 67 -8.53 -8.39 2.23
N LEU A 68 -9.85 -8.22 2.39
CA LEU A 68 -10.70 -7.53 1.42
C LEU A 68 -10.25 -6.07 1.21
N ALA A 69 -10.00 -5.34 2.30
CA ALA A 69 -9.56 -3.95 2.22
C ALA A 69 -8.21 -3.82 1.50
N THR A 70 -7.26 -4.69 1.82
CA THR A 70 -5.93 -4.68 1.21
C THR A 70 -6.00 -5.09 -0.26
N LEU A 71 -6.74 -6.14 -0.58
CA LEU A 71 -6.92 -6.62 -1.95
C LEU A 71 -7.57 -5.54 -2.82
N ALA A 72 -8.64 -4.91 -2.33
CA ALA A 72 -9.33 -3.84 -3.03
C ALA A 72 -8.43 -2.62 -3.27
N GLN A 73 -7.60 -2.25 -2.29
CA GLN A 73 -6.63 -1.17 -2.45
C GLN A 73 -5.59 -1.47 -3.54
N GLY A 74 -5.10 -2.72 -3.61
CA GLY A 74 -4.12 -3.11 -4.62
C GLY A 74 -4.73 -3.24 -6.01
N ILE A 75 -5.96 -3.77 -6.11
CA ILE A 75 -6.76 -3.77 -7.34
C ILE A 75 -6.98 -2.35 -7.85
N ALA A 76 -7.31 -1.41 -6.96
CA ALA A 76 -7.48 -0.02 -7.35
C ALA A 76 -6.20 0.56 -7.95
N LEU A 77 -5.04 0.31 -7.32
CA LEU A 77 -3.75 0.75 -7.85
C LEU A 77 -3.44 0.12 -9.22
N GLY A 78 -3.70 -1.18 -9.38
CA GLY A 78 -3.50 -1.89 -10.64
C GLY A 78 -4.41 -1.40 -11.77
N ALA A 79 -5.67 -1.14 -11.46
CA ALA A 79 -6.64 -0.59 -12.42
C ALA A 79 -6.21 0.80 -12.90
N VAL A 80 -5.68 1.64 -12.00
CA VAL A 80 -5.10 2.94 -12.37
C VAL A 80 -3.90 2.74 -13.29
N LEU A 81 -2.96 1.85 -12.96
CA LEU A 81 -1.74 1.59 -13.73
C LEU A 81 -1.99 1.04 -15.13
N GLN A 82 -2.99 0.17 -15.27
CA GLN A 82 -3.41 -0.37 -16.56
C GLN A 82 -3.94 0.71 -17.51
N GLY A 83 -4.38 1.84 -16.96
CA GLY A 83 -5.02 2.90 -17.72
C GLY A 83 -6.53 2.71 -17.73
N ILE A 84 -7.22 3.82 -17.50
CA ILE A 84 -8.67 3.89 -17.41
C ILE A 84 -9.16 4.49 -18.73
N HIS A 85 -10.20 3.91 -19.34
CA HIS A 85 -10.78 4.48 -20.56
C HIS A 85 -11.53 5.78 -20.23
N VAL A 86 -11.08 6.88 -20.81
CA VAL A 86 -11.62 8.23 -20.57
C VAL A 86 -12.05 8.81 -21.90
N GLU A 87 -13.32 9.23 -22.01
CA GLU A 87 -13.80 10.04 -23.12
C GLU A 87 -14.01 11.49 -22.63
N GLY A 88 -13.27 12.43 -23.22
CA GLY A 88 -13.29 13.84 -22.82
C GLY A 88 -12.73 14.06 -21.41
N ARG A 89 -13.61 14.28 -20.42
CA ARG A 89 -13.29 14.48 -19.00
C ARG A 89 -14.07 13.53 -18.07
N HIS A 90 -14.70 12.50 -18.63
CA HIS A 90 -15.51 11.55 -17.89
C HIS A 90 -15.00 10.13 -18.09
N TYR A 91 -15.21 9.30 -17.07
CA TYR A 91 -15.00 7.87 -17.17
C TYR A 91 -15.99 7.28 -18.18
N ALA A 92 -15.48 6.57 -19.18
CA ALA A 92 -16.28 5.94 -20.23
C ALA A 92 -16.13 4.41 -20.26
N GLY A 93 -15.39 3.84 -19.29
CA GLY A 93 -15.21 2.39 -19.18
C GLY A 93 -16.44 1.65 -18.64
N GLY A 94 -16.45 0.34 -18.84
CA GLY A 94 -17.46 -0.57 -18.30
C GLY A 94 -17.35 -0.75 -16.78
N TRP A 95 -18.39 -1.30 -16.17
CA TRP A 95 -18.43 -1.58 -14.73
C TRP A 95 -17.34 -2.56 -14.26
N TRP A 96 -16.81 -3.40 -15.15
CA TRP A 96 -15.85 -4.47 -14.84
C TRP A 96 -14.42 -4.18 -15.30
N ASP A 97 -14.14 -3.00 -15.86
CA ASP A 97 -12.83 -2.67 -16.41
C ASP A 97 -11.72 -2.63 -15.35
N TRP A 98 -12.09 -2.48 -14.08
CA TRP A 98 -11.16 -2.58 -12.95
C TRP A 98 -10.69 -4.02 -12.70
N LEU A 99 -11.46 -5.02 -13.11
CA LEU A 99 -11.19 -6.44 -12.85
C LEU A 99 -10.41 -7.07 -14.00
N THR A 100 -9.09 -6.97 -13.90
CA THR A 100 -8.17 -7.54 -14.89
C THR A 100 -7.16 -8.46 -14.22
N PRO A 101 -6.50 -9.36 -14.97
CA PRO A 101 -5.43 -10.18 -14.42
C PRO A 101 -4.32 -9.36 -13.77
N PHE A 102 -4.03 -8.17 -14.30
CA PHE A 102 -3.02 -7.26 -13.73
C PHE A 102 -3.50 -6.58 -12.44
N SER A 103 -4.75 -6.11 -12.38
CA SER A 103 -5.32 -5.55 -11.16
C SER A 103 -5.41 -6.59 -10.04
N LEU A 104 -5.75 -7.84 -10.38
CA LEU A 104 -5.73 -8.94 -9.41
C LEU A 104 -4.31 -9.27 -8.94
N LEU A 105 -3.34 -9.30 -9.86
CA LEU A 105 -1.93 -9.53 -9.52
C LEU A 105 -1.40 -8.47 -8.55
N THR A 106 -1.68 -7.19 -8.82
CA THR A 106 -1.28 -6.07 -7.94
C THR A 106 -2.03 -6.08 -6.61
N GLY A 107 -3.31 -6.47 -6.61
CA GLY A 107 -4.09 -6.79 -5.42
C GLY A 107 -3.39 -7.83 -4.52
N LEU A 108 -3.06 -8.98 -5.09
CA LEU A 108 -2.39 -10.08 -4.37
C LEU A 108 -0.99 -9.66 -3.92
N ALA A 109 -0.24 -8.95 -4.76
CA ALA A 109 1.08 -8.41 -4.41
C ALA A 109 1.01 -7.50 -3.18
N LEU A 110 -0.02 -6.64 -3.10
CA LEU A 110 -0.21 -5.74 -1.96
C LEU A 110 -0.54 -6.52 -0.69
N VAL A 111 -1.37 -7.56 -0.78
CA VAL A 111 -1.68 -8.43 0.37
C VAL A 111 -0.43 -9.11 0.89
N VAL A 112 0.39 -9.67 0.00
CA VAL A 112 1.67 -10.28 0.38
C VAL A 112 2.62 -9.27 1.03
N GLY A 113 2.71 -8.06 0.46
CA GLY A 113 3.54 -6.97 1.02
C GLY A 113 3.09 -6.56 2.43
N TYR A 114 1.79 -6.38 2.65
CA TYR A 114 1.26 -6.04 3.97
C TYR A 114 1.37 -7.20 4.96
N ALA A 115 1.23 -8.45 4.51
CA ALA A 115 1.49 -9.61 5.34
C ALA A 115 2.97 -9.67 5.77
N LEU A 116 3.92 -9.37 4.88
CA LEU A 116 5.35 -9.33 5.22
C LEU A 116 5.66 -8.23 6.23
N LEU A 117 5.08 -7.03 6.06
CA LEU A 117 5.20 -5.94 7.02
C LEU A 117 4.60 -6.32 8.38
N GLY A 118 3.45 -6.99 8.39
CA GLY A 118 2.82 -7.51 9.60
C GLY A 118 3.67 -8.56 10.31
N ALA A 119 4.23 -9.53 9.57
CA ALA A 119 5.07 -10.58 10.12
C ALA A 119 6.37 -10.01 10.72
N THR A 120 7.05 -9.11 10.01
CA THR A 120 8.27 -8.44 10.52
C THR A 120 7.98 -7.48 11.66
N TRP A 121 6.80 -6.85 11.69
CA TRP A 121 6.34 -6.07 12.84
C TRP A 121 6.11 -6.96 14.08
N LEU A 122 5.51 -8.14 13.90
CA LEU A 122 5.37 -9.11 14.99
C LEU A 122 6.73 -9.56 15.51
N VAL A 123 7.71 -9.81 14.63
CA VAL A 123 9.10 -10.12 15.03
C VAL A 123 9.68 -9.01 15.92
N LEU A 124 9.47 -7.74 15.56
CA LEU A 124 9.94 -6.59 16.34
C LEU A 124 9.25 -6.49 17.72
N LYS A 125 7.95 -6.81 17.79
CA LYS A 125 7.11 -6.55 18.99
C LYS A 125 6.89 -7.75 19.91
N THR A 126 7.23 -8.96 19.48
CA THR A 126 6.95 -10.19 20.24
C THR A 126 8.22 -10.91 20.68
N GLU A 127 8.08 -11.83 21.63
CA GLU A 127 9.14 -12.69 22.18
C GLU A 127 8.70 -14.16 22.17
N GLY A 128 9.65 -15.08 22.37
CA GLY A 128 9.39 -16.53 22.49
C GLY A 128 8.84 -17.18 21.20
N GLU A 129 7.94 -18.15 21.37
CA GLU A 129 7.42 -18.98 20.27
C GLU A 129 6.71 -18.19 19.18
N LEU A 130 5.98 -17.12 19.55
CA LEU A 130 5.26 -16.29 18.59
C LEU A 130 6.20 -15.55 17.65
N ARG A 131 7.33 -15.06 18.19
CA ARG A 131 8.38 -14.41 17.41
C ARG A 131 9.00 -15.39 16.42
N ASP A 132 9.30 -16.61 16.86
CA ASP A 132 9.92 -17.63 16.02
C ASP A 132 8.98 -18.10 14.89
N LYS A 133 7.66 -18.22 15.17
CA LYS A 133 6.63 -18.43 14.13
C LYS A 133 6.59 -17.27 13.13
N ALA A 134 6.63 -16.03 13.62
CA ALA A 134 6.63 -14.84 12.77
C ALA A 134 7.90 -14.75 11.88
N TYR A 135 9.06 -15.21 12.37
CA TYR A 135 10.27 -15.35 11.57
C TYR A 135 10.12 -16.36 10.44
N GLY A 136 9.57 -17.55 10.74
CA GLY A 136 9.31 -18.57 9.72
C GLY A 136 8.37 -18.05 8.62
N LEU A 137 7.30 -17.36 9.03
CA LEU A 137 6.36 -16.75 8.09
C LEU A 137 7.01 -15.62 7.27
N SER A 138 7.87 -14.80 7.88
CA SER A 138 8.58 -13.72 7.18
C SER A 138 9.44 -14.23 6.03
N TRP A 139 10.06 -15.42 6.16
CA TRP A 139 10.81 -16.04 5.07
C TRP A 139 9.93 -16.41 3.88
N SER A 140 8.82 -17.11 4.10
CA SER A 140 7.88 -17.47 3.03
C SER A 140 7.27 -16.24 2.37
N LEU A 141 6.90 -15.23 3.16
CA LEU A 141 6.32 -13.98 2.67
C LEU A 141 7.34 -13.12 1.91
N LEU A 142 8.62 -13.16 2.29
CA LEU A 142 9.67 -12.47 1.54
C LEU A 142 9.80 -13.03 0.14
N PHE A 143 9.90 -14.36 -0.02
CA PHE A 143 9.97 -14.96 -1.35
C PHE A 143 8.69 -14.72 -2.17
N ALA A 144 7.52 -14.77 -1.52
CA ALA A 144 6.26 -14.40 -2.17
C ALA A 144 6.26 -12.92 -2.62
N MET A 145 6.81 -12.00 -1.81
CA MET A 145 6.92 -10.58 -2.16
C MET A 145 7.88 -10.39 -3.34
N LEU A 146 9.04 -11.05 -3.35
CA LEU A 146 9.98 -11.00 -4.46
C LEU A 146 9.37 -11.57 -5.75
N GLY A 147 8.63 -12.68 -5.64
CA GLY A 147 7.86 -13.23 -6.75
C GLY A 147 6.80 -12.25 -7.26
N SER A 148 6.12 -11.55 -6.36
CA SER A 148 5.11 -10.53 -6.70
C SER A 148 5.74 -9.31 -7.38
N ILE A 149 6.86 -8.79 -6.86
CA ILE A 149 7.63 -7.70 -7.49
C ILE A 149 8.07 -8.13 -8.89
N GLY A 150 8.61 -9.34 -9.03
CA GLY A 150 9.03 -9.88 -10.32
C GLY A 150 7.86 -10.00 -11.30
N ALA A 151 6.74 -10.58 -10.88
CA ALA A 151 5.54 -10.74 -11.70
C ALA A 151 4.96 -9.40 -12.15
N VAL A 152 4.83 -8.42 -11.25
CA VAL A 152 4.35 -7.07 -11.60
C VAL A 152 5.35 -6.38 -12.53
N SER A 153 6.65 -6.48 -12.27
CA SER A 153 7.68 -5.85 -13.10
C SER A 153 7.73 -6.45 -14.50
N ILE A 154 7.51 -7.75 -14.65
CA ILE A 154 7.41 -8.42 -15.96
C ILE A 154 6.12 -8.03 -16.67
N ALA A 155 4.99 -7.98 -15.96
CA ALA A 155 3.69 -7.64 -16.54
C ALA A 155 3.59 -6.16 -16.96
N THR A 156 4.26 -5.25 -16.25
CA THR A 156 4.15 -3.80 -16.46
C THR A 156 4.54 -3.35 -17.88
N PRO A 157 5.67 -3.80 -18.48
CA PRO A 157 6.02 -3.53 -19.88
C PRO A 157 5.01 -4.05 -20.90
N PHE A 158 4.32 -5.16 -20.62
CA PHE A 158 3.30 -5.72 -21.52
C PHE A 158 1.98 -4.96 -21.49
N LEU A 159 1.74 -4.14 -20.45
CA LEU A 159 0.56 -3.27 -20.43
C LEU A 159 0.67 -2.18 -21.48
N HIS A 160 1.81 -1.48 -21.52
CA HIS A 160 2.02 -0.35 -22.43
C HIS A 160 3.49 -0.23 -22.84
N ILE A 161 3.71 -0.10 -24.15
CA ILE A 161 5.03 0.11 -24.76
C ILE A 161 5.76 1.33 -24.18
N GLN A 162 5.01 2.32 -23.70
CA GLN A 162 5.56 3.55 -23.11
C GLN A 162 6.21 3.31 -21.74
N TYR A 163 5.73 2.34 -20.95
CA TYR A 163 6.40 1.96 -19.70
C TYR A 163 7.74 1.28 -20.01
N ALA A 164 7.79 0.43 -21.03
CA ALA A 164 9.02 -0.18 -21.51
C ALA A 164 10.01 0.87 -22.00
N GLN A 165 9.58 1.87 -22.78
CA GLN A 165 10.45 2.95 -23.22
C GLN A 165 10.96 3.81 -22.06
N ARG A 166 10.15 4.07 -21.02
CA ARG A 166 10.63 4.82 -19.84
C ARG A 166 11.70 4.07 -19.05
N TRP A 167 11.53 2.75 -18.89
CA TRP A 167 12.46 1.94 -18.12
C TRP A 167 13.71 1.54 -18.91
N PHE A 168 13.61 1.35 -20.22
CA PHE A 168 14.67 0.76 -21.04
C PHE A 168 15.25 1.71 -22.11
N ALA A 169 14.63 2.85 -22.41
CA ALA A 169 15.19 3.79 -23.38
C ALA A 169 16.24 4.72 -22.75
N TRP A 170 17.31 4.95 -23.52
CA TRP A 170 18.30 5.97 -23.20
C TRP A 170 17.73 7.38 -23.40
N PRO A 171 17.96 8.35 -22.49
CA PRO A 171 18.80 8.31 -21.29
C PRO A 171 18.04 7.97 -19.98
N ASN A 172 16.74 7.72 -20.03
CA ASN A 172 15.87 7.52 -18.85
C ASN A 172 16.30 6.33 -17.97
N VAL A 173 16.96 5.33 -18.56
CA VAL A 173 17.58 4.21 -17.82
C VAL A 173 18.48 4.67 -16.67
N ILE A 174 19.20 5.79 -16.82
CA ILE A 174 20.10 6.29 -15.76
C ILE A 174 19.30 6.76 -14.53
N LEU A 175 18.11 7.31 -14.75
CA LEU A 175 17.24 7.80 -13.69
C LEU A 175 16.41 6.68 -13.05
N THR A 176 16.09 5.62 -13.80
CA THR A 176 15.27 4.49 -13.32
C THR A 176 16.10 3.36 -12.73
N ALA A 177 17.34 3.13 -13.18
CA ALA A 177 18.24 2.08 -12.71
C ALA A 177 18.54 2.08 -11.19
N PRO A 178 18.59 3.23 -10.47
CA PRO A 178 18.78 3.24 -9.02
C PRO A 178 17.69 2.46 -8.27
N VAL A 179 16.46 2.41 -8.79
CA VAL A 179 15.33 1.73 -8.14
C VAL A 179 15.54 0.22 -8.06
N PRO A 180 15.73 -0.54 -9.16
CA PRO A 180 15.98 -1.97 -9.10
C PRO A 180 17.29 -2.33 -8.38
N ILE A 181 18.33 -1.48 -8.45
CA ILE A 181 19.56 -1.67 -7.66
C ILE A 181 19.26 -1.55 -6.17
N ALA A 182 18.51 -0.53 -5.76
CA ALA A 182 18.10 -0.36 -4.37
C ALA A 182 17.20 -1.51 -3.89
N VAL A 183 16.27 -1.97 -4.72
CA VAL A 183 15.43 -3.16 -4.44
C VAL A 183 16.31 -4.39 -4.21
N ALA A 184 17.30 -4.64 -5.07
CA ALA A 184 18.22 -5.77 -4.92
C ALA A 184 19.07 -5.64 -3.64
N ALA A 185 19.61 -4.45 -3.36
CA ALA A 185 20.40 -4.19 -2.16
C ALA A 185 19.58 -4.39 -0.87
N VAL A 186 18.38 -3.81 -0.80
CA VAL A 186 17.47 -3.96 0.35
C VAL A 186 17.04 -5.41 0.51
N THR A 187 16.79 -6.12 -0.59
CA THR A 187 16.46 -7.56 -0.55
C THR A 187 17.61 -8.38 0.05
N ILE A 188 18.85 -8.15 -0.38
CA ILE A 188 20.03 -8.85 0.16
C ILE A 188 20.21 -8.54 1.65
N LEU A 189 20.05 -7.28 2.04
CA LEU A 189 20.11 -6.88 3.45
C LEU A 189 19.01 -7.54 4.27
N LEU A 190 17.79 -7.63 3.74
CA LEU A 190 16.65 -8.25 4.41
C LEU A 190 16.85 -9.75 4.59
N LEU A 191 17.33 -10.45 3.55
CA LEU A 191 17.71 -11.86 3.62
C LEU A 191 18.79 -12.10 4.67
N ARG A 192 19.84 -11.27 4.70
CA ARG A 192 20.90 -11.34 5.70
C ARG A 192 20.38 -11.06 7.11
N SER A 193 19.48 -10.11 7.25
CA SER A 193 18.89 -9.72 8.53
C SER A 193 18.01 -10.82 9.11
N LEU A 194 17.18 -11.44 8.28
CA LEU A 194 16.37 -12.61 8.65
C LEU A 194 17.25 -13.83 8.97
N ALA A 195 18.31 -14.07 8.20
CA ALA A 195 19.26 -15.17 8.47
C ALA A 195 20.00 -14.96 9.81
N LYS A 196 20.35 -13.72 10.15
CA LYS A 196 20.96 -13.35 11.43
C LYS A 196 19.97 -13.25 12.60
N ARG A 197 18.67 -13.51 12.36
CA ARG A 197 17.59 -13.39 13.35
C ARG A 197 17.61 -12.06 14.13
N GLN A 198 17.79 -10.96 13.41
CA GLN A 198 17.75 -9.62 14.00
C GLN A 198 16.31 -9.14 14.17
N ASP A 199 15.94 -8.62 15.33
CA ASP A 199 14.54 -8.30 15.62
C ASP A 199 14.04 -7.01 14.96
N SER A 200 14.88 -5.97 14.87
CA SER A 200 14.41 -4.64 14.41
C SER A 200 14.65 -4.37 12.93
N GLN A 201 15.76 -4.85 12.38
CA GLN A 201 16.18 -4.56 11.01
C GLN A 201 15.21 -5.10 9.94
N PRO A 202 14.60 -6.31 10.07
CA PRO A 202 13.71 -6.83 9.05
C PRO A 202 12.50 -5.94 8.77
N PHE A 203 11.91 -5.33 9.82
CA PHE A 203 10.76 -4.44 9.65
C PHE A 203 11.10 -3.21 8.80
N PHE A 204 12.19 -2.50 9.13
CA PHE A 204 12.60 -1.31 8.38
C PHE A 204 13.03 -1.63 6.95
N LEU A 205 13.67 -2.78 6.74
CA LEU A 205 14.05 -3.23 5.40
C LEU A 205 12.84 -3.67 4.57
N SER A 206 11.87 -4.36 5.16
CA SER A 206 10.58 -4.66 4.50
C SER A 206 9.81 -3.39 4.16
N LEU A 207 9.82 -2.38 5.05
CA LEU A 207 9.22 -1.08 4.78
C LEU A 207 9.93 -0.35 3.63
N ALA A 208 11.27 -0.34 3.63
CA ALA A 208 12.06 0.23 2.55
C ALA A 208 11.78 -0.48 1.21
N LEU A 209 11.71 -1.81 1.21
CA LEU A 209 11.37 -2.59 0.01
C LEU A 209 9.98 -2.21 -0.52
N PHE A 210 8.99 -2.10 0.36
CA PHE A 210 7.64 -1.71 0.02
C PHE A 210 7.57 -0.29 -0.58
N VAL A 211 8.25 0.68 0.04
CA VAL A 211 8.34 2.06 -0.46
C VAL A 211 9.04 2.11 -1.81
N LEU A 212 10.13 1.37 -2.01
CA LEU A 212 10.83 1.29 -3.29
C LEU A 212 9.96 0.68 -4.39
N SER A 213 9.20 -0.37 -4.10
CA SER A 213 8.24 -0.95 -5.05
C SER A 213 7.16 0.08 -5.45
N TYR A 214 6.60 0.80 -4.48
CA TYR A 214 5.60 1.83 -4.76
C TYR A 214 6.19 3.01 -5.54
N ALA A 215 7.42 3.44 -5.21
CA ALA A 215 8.14 4.47 -5.93
C ALA A 215 8.41 4.07 -7.39
N GLY A 216 8.76 2.81 -7.66
CA GLY A 216 8.92 2.29 -9.03
C GLY A 216 7.64 2.41 -9.86
N LEU A 217 6.48 2.11 -9.26
CA LEU A 217 5.18 2.31 -9.91
C LEU A 217 4.89 3.80 -10.15
N GLY A 218 5.16 4.66 -9.16
CA GLY A 218 4.99 6.11 -9.28
C GLY A 218 5.84 6.73 -10.39
N ILE A 219 7.12 6.34 -10.49
CA ILE A 219 8.03 6.78 -11.57
C ILE A 219 7.50 6.32 -12.94
N SER A 220 6.90 5.13 -13.00
CA SER A 220 6.31 4.60 -14.25
C SER A 220 5.14 5.46 -14.73
N MET A 221 4.32 5.97 -13.80
CA MET A 221 3.17 6.82 -14.10
C MET A 221 3.56 8.27 -14.42
N TYR A 222 4.54 8.83 -13.72
CA TYR A 222 4.97 10.22 -13.88
C TYR A 222 5.24 10.57 -15.37
N PRO A 223 4.75 11.71 -15.89
CA PRO A 223 4.06 12.81 -15.22
C PRO A 223 2.53 12.70 -15.25
N TYR A 224 1.98 11.52 -15.53
CA TYR A 224 0.53 11.28 -15.61
C TYR A 224 -0.02 10.87 -14.25
N ILE A 225 -1.12 11.49 -13.83
CA ILE A 225 -1.88 11.08 -12.65
C ILE A 225 -3.00 10.09 -13.03
N VAL A 226 -3.57 10.27 -14.22
CA VAL A 226 -4.39 9.28 -14.92
C VAL A 226 -3.62 8.88 -16.18
N PRO A 227 -3.11 7.63 -16.28
CA PRO A 227 -2.25 7.25 -17.39
C PRO A 227 -2.87 7.55 -18.76
N GLN A 228 -2.03 8.04 -19.69
CA GLN A 228 -2.36 8.37 -21.09
C GLN A 228 -3.36 9.51 -21.34
N SER A 229 -3.97 10.08 -20.30
CA SER A 229 -5.05 11.06 -20.47
C SER A 229 -4.76 12.39 -19.78
N ILE A 230 -4.37 12.36 -18.50
CA ILE A 230 -4.29 13.58 -17.68
C ILE A 230 -2.96 13.66 -16.94
N THR A 231 -2.21 14.73 -17.20
CA THR A 231 -0.97 15.04 -16.47
C THR A 231 -1.25 15.65 -15.10
N ILE A 232 -0.27 15.59 -14.19
CA ILE A 232 -0.36 16.22 -12.86
C ILE A 232 -0.67 17.73 -12.96
N TRP A 233 -0.17 18.39 -14.00
CA TRP A 233 -0.35 19.83 -14.23
C TRP A 233 -1.75 20.16 -14.74
N GLN A 234 -2.32 19.31 -15.59
CA GLN A 234 -3.69 19.48 -16.07
C GLN A 234 -4.74 19.16 -15.00
N ALA A 235 -4.42 18.23 -14.08
CA ALA A 235 -5.32 17.88 -12.99
C ALA A 235 -5.25 18.84 -11.79
N ALA A 236 -4.21 19.68 -11.73
CA ALA A 236 -3.94 20.57 -10.62
C ALA A 236 -5.09 21.57 -10.39
N SER A 237 -5.46 21.76 -9.12
CA SER A 237 -6.33 22.86 -8.70
C SER A 237 -5.65 24.24 -8.90
N PRO A 238 -6.43 25.34 -8.90
CA PRO A 238 -5.88 26.69 -9.01
C PRO A 238 -4.81 26.98 -7.95
N GLU A 239 -3.80 27.77 -8.31
CA GLU A 239 -2.64 28.08 -7.47
C GLU A 239 -3.02 28.56 -6.06
N ASN A 240 -3.99 29.47 -5.95
CA ASN A 240 -4.45 29.98 -4.66
C ASN A 240 -4.96 28.87 -3.71
N SER A 241 -5.70 27.90 -4.26
CA SER A 241 -6.17 26.75 -3.49
C SER A 241 -5.01 25.84 -3.10
N GLN A 242 -4.05 25.62 -4.00
CA GLN A 242 -2.87 24.81 -3.72
C GLN A 242 -1.98 25.40 -2.63
N ILE A 243 -1.75 26.72 -2.66
CA ILE A 243 -0.99 27.42 -1.62
C ILE A 243 -1.71 27.28 -0.27
N PHE A 244 -3.02 27.49 -0.23
CA PHE A 244 -3.80 27.32 1.00
C PHE A 244 -3.68 25.90 1.56
N MET A 245 -3.83 24.89 0.71
CA MET A 245 -3.66 23.48 1.11
C MET A 245 -2.22 23.17 1.54
N LEU A 246 -1.22 23.72 0.87
CA LEU A 246 0.19 23.53 1.20
C LEU A 246 0.47 23.99 2.62
N PHE A 247 -0.02 25.17 3.03
CA PHE A 247 0.09 25.63 4.41
C PHE A 247 -0.59 24.67 5.39
N GLY A 248 -1.82 24.23 5.08
CA GLY A 248 -2.54 23.26 5.90
C GLY A 248 -1.74 21.96 6.08
N VAL A 249 -1.25 21.37 5.00
CA VAL A 249 -0.45 20.14 4.98
C VAL A 249 0.89 20.34 5.70
N ALA A 250 1.57 21.45 5.45
CA ALA A 250 2.88 21.76 6.03
C ALA A 250 2.83 21.91 7.57
N VAL A 251 1.67 22.28 8.13
CA VAL A 251 1.49 22.34 9.59
C VAL A 251 0.91 21.04 10.14
N LEU A 252 -0.18 20.55 9.54
CA LEU A 252 -0.91 19.40 10.06
C LEU A 252 -0.13 18.09 9.94
N VAL A 253 0.56 17.84 8.81
CA VAL A 253 1.28 16.57 8.62
C VAL A 253 2.44 16.43 9.61
N PRO A 254 3.33 17.43 9.81
CA PRO A 254 4.36 17.33 10.83
C PRO A 254 3.81 17.19 12.24
N LEU A 255 2.72 17.88 12.58
CA LEU A 255 2.05 17.73 13.87
C LEU A 255 1.53 16.29 14.05
N ILE A 256 0.89 15.74 13.02
CA ILE A 256 0.36 14.37 13.05
C ILE A 256 1.49 13.34 13.22
N LEU A 257 2.57 13.50 12.45
CA LEU A 257 3.74 12.64 12.55
C LEU A 257 4.44 12.79 13.90
N GLY A 258 4.52 14.01 14.46
CA GLY A 258 5.13 14.29 15.75
C GLY A 258 4.44 13.56 16.90
N TYR A 259 3.12 13.71 17.02
CA TYR A 259 2.39 12.99 18.08
C TYR A 259 2.40 11.47 17.85
N THR A 260 2.33 11.03 16.59
CA THR A 260 2.38 9.60 16.25
C THR A 260 3.75 9.02 16.65
N ALA A 261 4.85 9.69 16.32
CA ALA A 261 6.20 9.29 16.71
C ALA A 261 6.36 9.26 18.23
N TRP A 262 5.81 10.26 18.93
CA TRP A 262 5.79 10.28 20.40
C TRP A 262 5.04 9.07 20.97
N ALA A 263 3.85 8.75 20.45
CA ALA A 263 3.10 7.57 20.87
C ALA A 263 3.89 6.27 20.63
N TYR A 264 4.52 6.10 19.46
CA TYR A 264 5.38 4.95 19.19
C TYR A 264 6.62 4.88 20.10
N TRP A 265 7.17 6.03 20.48
CA TRP A 265 8.30 6.11 21.41
C TRP A 265 7.90 5.70 22.82
N VAL A 266 6.73 6.15 23.29
CA VAL A 266 6.16 5.75 24.59
C VAL A 266 5.88 4.24 24.61
N PHE A 267 5.30 3.68 23.54
CA PHE A 267 4.98 2.25 23.44
C PHE A 267 6.05 1.41 22.73
N ARG A 268 7.33 1.78 22.86
CA ARG A 268 8.43 1.10 22.14
C ARG A 268 8.70 -0.33 22.60
N GLY A 269 8.31 -0.69 23.83
CA GLY A 269 8.54 -2.01 24.43
C GLY A 269 7.92 -3.15 23.62
N LYS A 270 8.43 -4.37 23.85
CA LYS A 270 7.82 -5.61 23.38
C LYS A 270 6.61 -5.96 24.24
N VAL A 271 5.60 -6.55 23.63
CA VAL A 271 4.40 -7.00 24.34
C VAL A 271 4.74 -8.31 25.04
N ARG A 272 4.74 -8.31 26.36
CA ARG A 272 4.89 -9.52 27.17
C ARG A 272 3.52 -10.15 27.41
N PRO A 273 3.42 -11.48 27.57
CA PRO A 273 2.16 -12.15 27.91
C PRO A 273 1.50 -11.58 29.17
N GLU A 274 2.32 -11.01 30.07
CA GLU A 274 1.95 -10.51 31.39
C GLU A 274 1.68 -8.99 31.39
N SER A 275 1.98 -8.31 30.27
CA SER A 275 1.78 -6.88 30.08
C SER A 275 0.59 -6.58 29.17
N GLY A 276 -0.39 -7.48 29.11
CA GLY A 276 -1.69 -7.15 28.56
C GLY A 276 -2.20 -5.92 29.32
N TYR A 277 -2.51 -4.84 28.60
CA TYR A 277 -3.59 -4.01 29.11
C TYR A 277 -4.83 -4.91 29.06
N HIS A 278 -5.11 -5.49 30.23
CA HIS A 278 -6.09 -6.52 30.56
C HIS A 278 -5.63 -7.98 30.35
#